data_AF-A0A0S8FE35-F1
#
_entry.id   AF-A0A0S8FE35-F1
#
_cell.length_a   1.000
_cell.length_b   1.000
_cell.length_c   1.000
_cell.angle_alpha   90.00
_cell.angle_beta   90.00
_cell.angle_gamma   90.00
#
_symmetry.space_group_name_H-M   'P 1'
#
loop_
_entity.id
_entity.type
_entity.pdbx_description
1 polymer ?
#
loop_
_entity_poly.entity_id
_entity_poly.type
_entity_poly.pdbx_seq_one_letter_code
_entity_poly.pdbx_strand_id
1 'polypeptide(L)' 'MLTFNTLFERELKKLIDDAIDDRKENLSTGLATIDFPTYRHQVGIIAGLRMALEFCGEATTICNRKERGQ' A
#
# COMPACT_ATOMS: atom_id res chain seq x y z
N MET A 1 -6.03 8.18 23.03
CA MET A 1 -6.31 6.73 23.05
C MET A 1 -6.22 6.26 21.61
N LEU A 2 -5.25 5.42 21.25
CA LEU A 2 -5.21 4.82 19.90
C LEU A 2 -6.43 3.90 19.80
N THR A 3 -7.38 4.24 18.92
CA THR A 3 -8.53 3.38 18.66
C THR A 3 -8.07 2.16 17.87
N PHE A 4 -8.78 1.03 18.00
CA PHE A 4 -8.48 -0.20 17.26
C PHE A 4 -8.29 0.06 15.75
N ASN A 5 -9.09 0.98 15.20
CA ASN A 5 -8.99 1.42 13.80
C ASN A 5 -7.64 2.05 13.47
N THR A 6 -7.07 2.88 14.35
CA THR A 6 -5.75 3.49 14.13
C THR A 6 -4.61 2.48 14.19
N LEU A 7 -4.75 1.42 15.00
CA LEU A 7 -3.78 0.31 15.05
C LEU A 7 -3.87 -0.55 13.79
N PHE A 8 -5.09 -0.85 13.34
CA PHE A 8 -5.33 -1.58 12.09
C PHE A 8 -4.78 -0.82 10.88
N GLU A 9 -5.08 0.48 10.77
CA GLU A 9 -4.58 1.33 9.68
C GLU A 9 -3.05 1.34 9.64
N ARG A 10 -2.40 1.51 10.81
CA ARG A 10 -0.94 1.52 10.91
C ARG A 10 -0.33 0.19 10.42
N GLU A 11 -0.89 -0.93 10.87
CA GLU A 11 -0.37 -2.24 10.49
C GLU A 11 -0.62 -2.55 9.00
N LEU A 12 -1.78 -2.16 8.48
CA LEU A 12 -2.10 -2.30 7.07
C LEU A 12 -1.14 -1.50 6.18
N LYS A 13 -0.88 -0.23 6.53
CA LYS A 13 0.07 0.61 5.79
C LYS A 13 1.46 0.00 5.80
N LYS A 14 1.92 -0.45 6.97
CA LYS A 14 3.21 -1.12 7.11
C LYS A 14 3.31 -2.36 6.22
N LEU A 15 2.31 -3.24 6.23
CA LEU A 15 2.31 -4.45 5.38
C LEU A 15 2.33 -4.11 3.89
N ILE A 16 1.66 -3.03 3.47
CA ILE A 16 1.69 -2.57 2.08
C ILE A 16 3.06 -2.01 1.72
N ASP A 17 3.68 -1.21 2.60
CA ASP A 17 5.04 -0.69 2.40
C ASP A 17 6.07 -1.81 2.29
N ASP A 18 6.04 -2.77 3.23
CA ASP A 18 6.92 -3.94 3.22
C ASP A 18 6.77 -4.73 1.89
N ALA A 19 5.52 -4.95 1.44
CA ALA A 19 5.26 -5.64 0.18
C ALA A 19 5.73 -4.86 -1.08
N ILE A 20 5.70 -3.52 -1.04
CA ILE A 20 6.24 -2.67 -2.11
C ILE A 20 7.76 -2.81 -2.17
N ASP A 21 8.43 -2.76 -1.01
CA ASP A 21 9.88 -2.83 -0.96
C ASP A 21 10.41 -4.21 -1.34
N ASP A 22 9.79 -5.29 -0.88
CA ASP A 22 10.10 -6.66 -1.32
C ASP A 22 10.01 -6.79 -2.85
N ARG A 23 8.96 -6.23 -3.46
CA ARG A 23 8.78 -6.27 -4.91
C ARG A 23 9.80 -5.42 -5.66
N LYS A 24 10.17 -4.25 -5.11
CA LYS A 24 11.23 -3.41 -5.69
C LYS A 24 12.58 -4.10 -5.61
N GLU A 25 12.88 -4.78 -4.51
CA GLU A 25 14.10 -5.55 -4.36
C GLU A 25 14.15 -6.70 -5.37
N ASN A 26 13.06 -7.47 -5.50
CA ASN A 26 12.91 -8.54 -6.49
C ASN A 26 13.07 -8.06 -7.94
N LEU A 27 12.60 -6.85 -8.26
CA LEU A 27 12.83 -6.21 -9.56
C LEU A 27 14.29 -5.78 -9.74
N SER A 28 14.90 -5.19 -8.71
CA SER A 28 16.26 -4.64 -8.78
C SER A 28 17.34 -5.72 -8.87
N THR A 29 17.10 -6.88 -8.25
CA THR A 29 18.01 -8.03 -8.27
C THR A 29 17.90 -8.86 -9.55
N GLY A 30 16.91 -8.57 -10.41
CA GLY A 30 16.65 -9.30 -11.64
C GLY A 30 16.11 -10.72 -11.44
N LEU A 31 15.87 -11.14 -10.18
CA LEU A 31 15.35 -12.47 -9.85
C LEU A 31 13.92 -12.70 -10.36
N ALA A 32 13.13 -11.62 -10.52
CA ALA A 32 11.70 -11.70 -10.83
C ALA A 32 11.32 -11.34 -12.27
N THR A 33 12.26 -10.98 -13.15
CA THR A 33 11.94 -10.48 -14.50
C THR A 33 12.75 -11.17 -15.58
N ILE A 34 12.26 -12.33 -15.98
CA ILE A 34 12.76 -13.14 -17.09
C ILE A 34 12.41 -12.45 -18.43
N ASP A 35 11.33 -11.67 -18.47
CA ASP A 35 10.86 -10.94 -19.64
C ASP A 35 10.22 -9.58 -19.31
N PHE A 36 10.06 -8.76 -20.35
CA PHE A 36 9.46 -7.43 -20.25
C PHE A 36 7.97 -7.43 -19.84
N PRO A 37 7.11 -8.37 -20.31
CA PRO A 37 5.75 -8.50 -19.80
C PRO A 37 5.67 -8.71 -18.29
N THR A 38 6.50 -9.60 -17.73
CA THR A 38 6.55 -9.85 -16.29
C THR A 38 7.02 -8.61 -15.54
N TYR A 39 8.06 -7.93 -16.03
CA TYR A 39 8.49 -6.65 -15.48
C TYR A 39 7.35 -5.63 -15.42
N ARG A 40 6.65 -5.43 -16.55
CA ARG A 40 5.52 -4.48 -16.63
C ARG A 40 4.40 -4.85 -15.65
N HIS A 41 4.11 -6.15 -15.50
CA HIS A 41 3.10 -6.61 -14.55
C HIS A 41 3.50 -6.31 -13.10
N GLN A 42 4.74 -6.58 -12.72
CA GLN A 42 5.26 -6.30 -11.38
C GLN A 42 5.23 -4.79 -11.05
N VAL A 43 5.63 -3.94 -12.00
CA VAL A 43 5.52 -2.48 -11.86
C VAL A 43 4.07 -2.05 -11.69
N GLY A 44 3.13 -2.66 -12.43
CA GLY A 44 1.70 -2.43 -12.28
C GLY A 44 1.17 -2.77 -10.88
N ILE A 45 1.64 -3.89 -10.30
CA ILE A 45 1.28 -4.27 -8.93
C ILE A 45 1.80 -3.23 -7.92
N ILE A 46 3.06 -2.78 -8.06
CA ILE A 46 3.62 -1.73 -7.19
C ILE A 46 2.79 -0.45 -7.29
N ALA A 47 2.38 -0.04 -8.48
CA ALA A 47 1.51 1.12 -8.66
C ALA A 47 0.14 0.94 -7.97
N GLY A 48 -0.45 -0.24 -8.07
CA GLY A 48 -1.69 -0.58 -7.37
C GLY A 48 -1.57 -0.53 -5.85
N LEU A 49 -0.47 -1.04 -5.29
CA LEU A 49 -0.19 -1.00 -3.86
C LEU A 49 0.00 0.44 -3.36
N ARG A 50 0.66 1.30 -4.14
CA ARG A 50 0.77 2.73 -3.82
C ARG A 50 -0.58 3.43 -3.79
N MET A 51 -1.46 3.16 -4.77
CA MET A 51 -2.84 3.68 -4.72
C MET A 51 -3.61 3.19 -3.50
N ALA A 52 -3.40 1.94 -3.06
CA ALA A 52 -4.03 1.43 -1.85
C ALA A 52 -3.64 2.23 -0.59
N LEU A 53 -2.39 2.72 -0.49
CA LEU A 53 -1.96 3.63 0.58
C LEU A 53 -2.70 4.97 0.53
N GLU A 54 -2.89 5.52 -0.66
CA GLU A 54 -3.67 6.75 -0.87
C GLU A 54 -5.12 6.57 -0.40
N PHE A 55 -5.76 5.46 -0.81
CA PHE A 55 -7.11 5.12 -0.36
C PHE A 55 -7.23 4.93 1.15
N CYS A 56 -6.20 4.40 1.82
CA CYS A 56 -6.17 4.33 3.28
C CYS A 56 -6.21 5.75 3.89
N GLY A 57 -5.46 6.71 3.33
CA GLY A 57 -5.49 8.10 3.77
C GLY A 57 -6.86 8.78 3.54
N GLU A 58 -7.48 8.53 2.39
CA GLU A 58 -8.82 9.02 2.09
C GLU A 58 -9.87 8.44 3.04
N ALA A 59 -9.84 7.12 3.28
CA ALA A 59 -10.75 6.44 4.19
C ALA A 59 -10.65 7.00 5.61
N THR A 60 -9.43 7.20 6.13
CA THR A 60 -9.21 7.82 7.45
C THR A 60 -9.77 9.23 7.50
N THR A 61 -9.62 10.02 6.43
CA THR A 61 -10.20 11.37 6.34
C THR A 61 -11.72 11.33 6.40
N ILE A 62 -12.35 10.40 5.68
CA ILE A 62 -13.81 10.21 5.68
C ILE A 62 -14.32 9.78 7.05
N CYS A 63 -13.67 8.80 7.67
CA CYS A 63 -14.03 8.30 9.01
C CYS A 63 -13.94 9.42 10.06
N ASN A 64 -12.86 10.19 10.06
CA ASN A 64 -12.66 11.31 10.99
C ASN A 64 -13.65 12.46 10.76
N ARG A 65 -14.09 12.68 9.52
CA ARG A 65 -15.13 13.67 9.21
C ARG A 65 -16.49 13.28 9.79
N LYS A 66 -16.82 11.98 9.72
CA LYS A 66 -18.08 11.41 10.24
C LYS A 66 -18.18 11.49 11.77
N GLU A 67 -17.05 11.36 12.48
CA GLU A 67 -17.00 11.52 13.94
C GLU A 67 -17.24 12.97 14.42
N ARG A 68 -17.08 13.97 13.53
CA ARG A 68 -17.25 15.39 13.87
C ARG A 68 -18.66 15.94 13.68
N GLY A 69 -19.65 15.10 13.35
CA GLY A 69 -21.06 15.50 13.30
C GLY A 69 -21.40 16.60 12.29
N GLN A 70 -20.73 16.60 11.13
CA GLN A 70 -21.11 17.41 9.96
C GLN A 70 -21.66 16.53 8.85
#